data_AF-G2NT44-F1
#
_entry.id   AF-G2NT44-F1
#
_cell.length_a   1.000
_cell.length_b   1.000
_cell.length_c   1.000
_cell.angle_alpha   90.00
_cell.angle_beta   90.00
_cell.angle_gamma   90.00
#
_symmetry.space_group_name_H-M   'P 1'
#
loop_
_entity.id
_entity.type
_entity.pdbx_description
1 polymer ?
#
loop_
_entity_poly.entity_id
_entity_poly.type
_entity_poly.pdbx_seq_one_letter_code
_entity_poly.pdbx_strand_id
1 'polypeptide(L)'
;MALTRPPLTRRRVRALVAVAMALAALTGAIVWFAGSEDRALDGACDGVLPVGDVRAVLGEDAELDVTNRTEGAFGDKAATSGGKRANSLSVRCRIAAEGTGHIAVTIAGSPRPRAEYGNGELYAAVPASHTLPVPLGNGWSGLFATETARLDDAEDGKATTAVLLDCARRGDSLLITVETALRGALTLDDPAVRPDFVRTATATAEAANDHWGCGARLGTSVRTVGLPVNEDEYEPLLGAKGTCAAVPTASRSAVSTARETARDRAPRESCVLGTRDGSPLYRLEAYYGPYAEDARSQYTRDYDYENVTPAEKPAGRLGQSAYWAGATCPRGADSALYLIRAADADGETRRRPDLAYERAALAAFAAASAEHHGCAAPSLPKG
;
A
#
# COMPACT_ATOMS: atom_id res chain seq x y z
N MET A 1 -40.64 40.92 -56.41
CA MET A 1 -40.69 42.04 -55.45
C MET A 1 -39.74 41.72 -54.30
N ALA A 2 -38.74 42.57 -54.10
CA ALA A 2 -37.65 42.37 -53.14
C ALA A 2 -38.13 42.72 -51.72
N LEU A 3 -37.93 41.80 -50.77
CA LEU A 3 -38.19 42.01 -49.34
C LEU A 3 -37.13 42.96 -48.76
N THR A 4 -37.48 44.24 -48.62
CA THR A 4 -36.67 45.24 -47.91
C THR A 4 -36.60 44.90 -46.43
N ARG A 5 -35.42 44.50 -45.94
CA ARG A 5 -35.13 44.33 -44.52
C ARG A 5 -35.11 45.70 -43.83
N PRO A 6 -35.85 45.91 -42.73
CA PRO A 6 -35.87 47.18 -42.03
C PRO A 6 -34.50 47.50 -41.40
N PRO A 7 -34.06 48.77 -41.41
CA PRO A 7 -32.79 49.17 -40.81
C PRO A 7 -32.83 48.94 -39.29
N LEU A 8 -31.87 48.16 -38.79
CA LEU A 8 -31.68 47.98 -37.35
C LEU A 8 -31.33 49.32 -36.72
N THR A 9 -32.19 49.80 -35.83
CA THR A 9 -31.95 51.04 -35.07
C THR A 9 -30.69 50.88 -34.20
N ARG A 10 -29.92 51.96 -34.01
CA ARG A 10 -28.69 51.99 -33.18
C ARG A 10 -28.85 51.34 -31.80
N ARG A 11 -30.05 51.39 -31.22
CA ARG A 11 -30.39 50.71 -29.95
C ARG A 11 -30.35 49.18 -30.05
N ARG A 12 -30.85 48.60 -31.14
CA ARG A 12 -30.83 47.13 -31.36
C ARG A 12 -29.41 46.61 -31.60
N VAL A 13 -28.57 47.38 -32.29
CA VAL A 13 -27.16 47.05 -32.49
C VAL A 13 -26.39 47.05 -31.16
N ARG A 14 -26.61 48.07 -30.30
CA ARG A 14 -25.99 48.12 -28.96
C ARG A 14 -26.46 47.00 -28.05
N ALA A 15 -27.74 46.64 -28.10
CA ALA A 15 -28.28 45.52 -27.34
C ALA A 15 -27.67 44.18 -27.76
N LEU A 16 -27.51 43.94 -29.06
CA LEU A 16 -26.86 42.72 -29.58
C LEU A 16 -25.38 42.63 -29.20
N VAL A 17 -24.64 43.74 -29.24
CA VAL A 17 -23.23 43.77 -28.82
C VAL A 17 -23.10 43.50 -27.31
N ALA A 18 -23.98 44.07 -26.48
CA ALA A 18 -23.99 43.83 -25.05
C ALA A 18 -24.29 42.36 -24.71
N VAL A 19 -25.25 41.74 -25.41
CA VAL A 19 -25.58 40.32 -25.25
C VAL A 19 -24.42 39.43 -25.70
N ALA A 20 -23.77 39.74 -26.82
CA ALA A 20 -22.60 38.98 -27.29
C ALA A 20 -21.41 39.08 -26.33
N MET A 21 -21.17 40.27 -25.75
CA MET A 21 -20.13 40.47 -24.73
C MET A 21 -20.43 39.71 -23.44
N ALA A 22 -21.69 39.71 -22.99
CA ALA A 22 -22.12 38.96 -21.81
C ALA A 22 -21.96 37.44 -22.03
N LEU A 23 -22.34 36.93 -23.21
CA LEU A 23 -22.15 35.53 -23.58
C LEU A 23 -20.68 35.15 -23.66
N ALA A 24 -19.82 36.00 -24.26
CA ALA A 24 -18.38 35.76 -24.33
C ALA A 24 -17.70 35.81 -22.95
N ALA A 25 -18.17 36.67 -22.05
CA ALA A 25 -17.69 36.72 -20.67
C ALA A 25 -18.13 35.49 -19.87
N LEU A 26 -19.36 35.00 -20.07
CA LEU A 26 -19.86 33.78 -19.45
C LEU A 26 -19.12 32.53 -19.96
N THR A 27 -18.91 32.39 -21.27
CA THR A 27 -18.13 31.28 -21.81
C THR A 27 -16.66 31.35 -21.42
N GLY A 28 -16.07 32.56 -21.41
CA GLY A 28 -14.70 32.77 -20.94
C GLY A 28 -14.53 32.41 -19.46
N ALA A 29 -15.49 32.75 -18.61
CA ALA A 29 -15.48 32.37 -17.20
C ALA A 29 -15.59 30.84 -17.02
N ILE A 30 -16.52 30.19 -17.71
CA ILE A 30 -16.69 28.72 -17.64
C ILE A 30 -15.42 27.99 -18.09
N VAL A 31 -14.80 28.41 -19.20
CA VAL A 31 -13.55 27.81 -19.69
C VAL A 31 -12.37 28.09 -18.75
N TRP A 32 -12.35 29.23 -18.07
CA TRP A 32 -11.29 29.56 -17.11
C TRP A 32 -11.39 28.76 -15.82
N PHE A 33 -12.61 28.56 -15.29
CA PHE A 33 -12.84 27.74 -14.09
C PHE A 33 -12.58 26.25 -14.37
N ALA A 34 -13.16 25.68 -15.43
CA ALA A 34 -12.91 24.29 -15.82
C ALA A 34 -11.42 24.05 -16.14
N GLY A 35 -10.75 25.00 -16.80
CA GLY A 35 -9.32 24.91 -17.10
C GLY A 35 -8.39 25.17 -15.90
N SER A 36 -8.90 25.57 -14.74
CA SER A 36 -8.10 25.75 -13.51
C SER A 36 -8.01 24.47 -12.68
N GLU A 37 -9.09 23.69 -12.66
CA GLU A 37 -9.17 22.39 -11.98
C GLU A 37 -8.32 21.33 -12.70
N ASP A 38 -8.42 21.24 -14.03
CA ASP A 38 -7.60 20.33 -14.83
C ASP A 38 -6.09 20.58 -14.60
N ARG A 39 -5.68 21.86 -14.49
CA ARG A 39 -4.28 22.21 -14.20
C ARG A 39 -3.86 21.86 -12.77
N ALA A 40 -4.78 21.93 -11.81
CA ALA A 40 -4.51 21.52 -10.43
C ALA A 40 -4.34 20.00 -10.33
N LEU A 41 -5.14 19.23 -11.09
CA LEU A 41 -5.02 17.78 -11.22
C LEU A 41 -3.77 17.35 -11.96
N ASP A 42 -3.40 18.03 -13.04
CA ASP A 42 -2.18 17.76 -13.81
C ASP A 42 -0.90 17.97 -12.97
N GLY A 43 -0.93 18.88 -11.99
CA GLY A 43 0.15 19.08 -11.03
C GLY A 43 0.04 18.24 -9.76
N ALA A 44 -1.06 17.50 -9.58
CA ALA A 44 -1.29 16.71 -8.38
C ALA A 44 -0.25 15.60 -8.26
N CYS A 45 0.16 15.33 -7.01
CA CYS A 45 1.14 14.28 -6.72
C CYS A 45 2.47 14.45 -7.49
N ASP A 46 2.94 15.67 -7.71
CA ASP A 46 4.13 15.95 -8.54
C ASP A 46 3.95 15.59 -10.02
N GLY A 47 2.71 15.52 -10.50
CA GLY A 47 2.36 15.27 -11.89
C GLY A 47 2.32 13.81 -12.30
N VAL A 48 2.34 12.88 -11.34
CA VAL A 48 2.26 11.42 -11.63
C VAL A 48 0.87 10.83 -11.45
N LEU A 49 -0.13 11.66 -11.14
CA LEU A 49 -1.50 11.19 -10.95
C LEU A 49 -2.16 10.89 -12.32
N PRO A 50 -2.73 9.68 -12.52
CA PRO A 50 -3.47 9.37 -13.75
C PRO A 50 -4.86 10.02 -13.71
N VAL A 51 -4.97 11.25 -14.19
CA VAL A 51 -6.21 12.06 -14.12
C VAL A 51 -7.43 11.34 -14.70
N GLY A 52 -7.26 10.63 -15.83
CA GLY A 52 -8.35 9.85 -16.44
C GLY A 52 -8.84 8.70 -15.57
N ASP A 53 -7.95 7.97 -14.91
CA ASP A 53 -8.35 6.88 -14.01
C ASP A 53 -9.01 7.42 -12.73
N VAL A 54 -8.54 8.58 -12.22
CA VAL A 54 -9.14 9.26 -11.07
C VAL A 54 -10.56 9.71 -11.39
N ARG A 55 -10.79 10.30 -12.56
CA ARG A 55 -12.14 10.69 -13.03
C ARG A 55 -13.04 9.49 -13.26
N ALA A 56 -12.52 8.40 -13.84
CA ALA A 56 -13.29 7.18 -14.02
C ALA A 56 -13.77 6.59 -12.67
N VAL A 57 -13.00 6.78 -11.59
CA VAL A 57 -13.33 6.28 -10.25
C VAL A 57 -14.22 7.25 -9.46
N LEU A 58 -13.94 8.56 -9.48
CA LEU A 58 -14.66 9.57 -8.68
C LEU A 58 -15.84 10.23 -9.41
N GLY A 59 -15.99 9.97 -10.71
CA GLY A 59 -17.00 10.55 -11.58
C GLY A 59 -16.39 11.50 -12.61
N GLU A 60 -16.70 11.29 -13.88
CA GLU A 60 -16.16 12.07 -15.01
C GLU A 60 -16.52 13.57 -14.93
N ASP A 61 -17.72 13.87 -14.42
CA ASP A 61 -18.26 15.23 -14.31
C ASP A 61 -18.24 15.76 -12.86
N ALA A 62 -17.58 15.05 -11.93
CA ALA A 62 -17.53 15.46 -10.54
C ALA A 62 -16.58 16.66 -10.34
N GLU A 63 -16.97 17.61 -9.49
CA GLU A 63 -16.07 18.67 -9.01
C GLU A 63 -15.04 18.04 -8.06
N LEU A 64 -13.76 18.26 -8.33
CA LEU A 64 -12.65 17.62 -7.60
C LEU A 64 -11.87 18.64 -6.79
N ASP A 65 -11.84 18.45 -5.47
CA ASP A 65 -10.94 19.17 -4.57
C ASP A 65 -9.59 18.43 -4.49
N VAL A 66 -8.49 19.16 -4.66
CA VAL A 66 -7.15 18.61 -4.72
C VAL A 66 -6.26 19.30 -3.69
N THR A 67 -5.70 18.49 -2.80
CA THR A 67 -4.60 18.91 -1.92
C THR A 67 -3.37 18.09 -2.25
N ASN A 68 -2.21 18.73 -2.34
CA ASN A 68 -0.95 18.04 -2.59
C ASN A 68 0.21 18.67 -1.81
N ARG A 69 1.22 17.86 -1.55
CA ARG A 69 2.49 18.26 -0.95
C ARG A 69 3.58 17.32 -1.42
N THR A 70 4.66 17.88 -1.94
CA THR A 70 5.84 17.15 -2.40
C THR A 70 7.06 17.71 -1.68
N GLU A 71 7.83 16.84 -1.05
CA GLU A 71 9.04 17.20 -0.32
C GLU A 71 10.16 16.19 -0.56
N GLY A 72 11.40 16.64 -0.34
CA GLY A 72 12.58 15.80 -0.42
C GLY A 72 13.06 15.50 -1.84
N ALA A 73 13.93 14.50 -1.95
CA ALA A 73 14.55 14.11 -3.20
C ALA A 73 14.71 12.59 -3.33
N PHE A 74 14.77 12.12 -4.57
CA PHE A 74 14.91 10.71 -4.94
C PHE A 74 16.05 10.49 -5.93
N GLY A 75 16.66 9.30 -5.88
CA GLY A 75 17.65 8.84 -6.85
C GLY A 75 18.94 9.66 -6.81
N ASP A 76 19.40 10.14 -7.97
CA ASP A 76 20.68 10.87 -8.06
C ASP A 76 20.65 12.26 -7.38
N LYS A 77 19.45 12.77 -7.07
CA LYS A 77 19.26 14.00 -6.28
C LYS A 77 19.19 13.73 -4.77
N ALA A 78 19.12 12.47 -4.35
CA ALA A 78 19.08 12.10 -2.93
C ALA A 78 20.40 12.43 -2.23
N ALA A 79 20.31 12.82 -0.96
CA ALA A 79 21.48 13.15 -0.17
C ALA A 79 22.34 11.90 0.11
N THR A 80 23.64 12.10 0.24
CA THR A 80 24.55 11.04 0.72
C THR A 80 24.72 11.20 2.22
N SER A 81 24.36 10.18 3.00
CA SER A 81 24.56 10.12 4.45
C SER A 81 25.38 8.88 4.80
N GLY A 82 26.52 9.07 5.47
CA GLY A 82 27.40 7.95 5.87
C GLY A 82 27.89 7.08 4.69
N GLY A 83 28.08 7.67 3.51
CA GLY A 83 28.50 6.96 2.29
C GLY A 83 27.41 6.15 1.59
N LYS A 84 26.16 6.20 2.07
CA LYS A 84 24.97 5.62 1.41
C LYS A 84 24.03 6.72 0.96
N ARG A 85 23.32 6.51 -0.15
CA ARG A 85 22.21 7.39 -0.51
C ARG A 85 21.04 7.15 0.44
N ALA A 86 20.40 8.24 0.82
CA ALA A 86 19.19 8.21 1.62
C ALA A 86 18.13 9.06 0.92
N ASN A 87 17.03 8.43 0.55
CA ASN A 87 15.92 9.06 -0.13
C ASN A 87 15.04 9.78 0.88
N SER A 88 14.74 11.05 0.63
CA SER A 88 13.84 11.84 1.48
C SER A 88 12.52 12.16 0.78
N LEU A 89 12.33 11.71 -0.47
CA LEU A 89 11.11 11.92 -1.24
C LEU A 89 9.88 11.48 -0.44
N SER A 90 8.96 12.41 -0.26
CA SER A 90 7.62 12.18 0.26
C SER A 90 6.64 13.02 -0.56
N VAL A 91 5.76 12.35 -1.26
CA VAL A 91 4.63 12.95 -1.98
C VAL A 91 3.38 12.52 -1.25
N ARG A 92 2.49 13.48 -0.98
CA ARG A 92 1.15 13.22 -0.46
C ARG A 92 0.17 14.04 -1.27
N CYS A 93 -0.91 13.42 -1.69
CA CYS A 93 -1.99 14.11 -2.35
C CYS A 93 -3.31 13.44 -2.00
N ARG A 94 -4.36 14.24 -1.96
CA ARG A 94 -5.72 13.81 -1.72
C ARG A 94 -6.63 14.51 -2.71
N ILE A 95 -7.43 13.71 -3.40
CA ILE A 95 -8.42 14.12 -4.37
C ILE A 95 -9.77 13.70 -3.80
N ALA A 96 -10.67 14.65 -3.61
CA ALA A 96 -12.00 14.40 -3.07
C ALA A 96 -13.08 14.88 -4.05
N ALA A 97 -14.12 14.08 -4.21
CA ALA A 97 -15.32 14.42 -4.97
C ALA A 97 -16.50 14.43 -4.00
N GLU A 98 -17.22 15.55 -3.93
CA GLU A 98 -18.38 15.65 -3.06
C GLU A 98 -19.45 14.62 -3.48
N GLY A 99 -19.96 13.87 -2.51
CA GLY A 99 -20.96 12.82 -2.76
C GLY A 99 -20.39 11.48 -3.24
N THR A 100 -19.21 11.44 -3.88
CA THR A 100 -18.63 10.18 -4.39
C THR A 100 -17.56 9.59 -3.48
N GLY A 101 -16.68 10.38 -2.86
CA GLY A 101 -15.60 9.84 -2.02
C GLY A 101 -14.25 10.50 -2.26
N HIS A 102 -13.17 9.78 -1.96
CA HIS A 102 -11.80 10.30 -2.10
C HIS A 102 -10.76 9.25 -2.49
N ILE A 103 -9.68 9.75 -3.08
CA ILE A 103 -8.43 9.02 -3.34
C ILE A 103 -7.31 9.78 -2.64
N ALA A 104 -6.56 9.10 -1.78
CA ALA A 104 -5.36 9.63 -1.15
C ALA A 104 -4.14 8.82 -1.58
N VAL A 105 -3.16 9.47 -2.20
CA VAL A 105 -1.93 8.83 -2.67
C VAL A 105 -0.77 9.33 -1.83
N THR A 106 0.07 8.40 -1.39
CA THR A 106 1.38 8.66 -0.78
C THR A 106 2.46 7.97 -1.60
N ILE A 107 3.52 8.69 -1.96
CA ILE A 107 4.70 8.13 -2.63
C ILE A 107 5.91 8.43 -1.76
N ALA A 108 6.69 7.40 -1.46
CA ALA A 108 7.88 7.52 -0.63
C ALA A 108 9.08 6.82 -1.26
N GLY A 109 10.23 7.48 -1.24
CA GLY A 109 11.51 6.87 -1.61
C GLY A 109 12.10 6.04 -0.46
N SER A 110 12.75 4.94 -0.80
CA SER A 110 13.47 4.05 0.12
C SER A 110 14.85 3.71 -0.45
N PRO A 111 15.89 3.54 0.38
CA PRO A 111 15.86 3.62 1.84
C PRO A 111 15.76 5.06 2.37
N ARG A 112 15.14 5.27 3.54
CA ARG A 112 15.10 6.58 4.22
C ARG A 112 16.39 6.84 4.99
N PRO A 113 16.71 8.10 5.35
CA PRO A 113 17.83 8.39 6.24
C PRO A 113 17.58 7.75 7.62
N ARG A 114 18.57 7.02 8.14
CA ARG A 114 18.49 6.42 9.49
C ARG A 114 18.22 7.41 10.62
N ALA A 115 18.57 8.69 10.43
CA ALA A 115 18.24 9.75 11.40
C ALA A 115 16.73 9.96 11.58
N GLU A 116 15.91 9.48 10.64
CA GLU A 116 14.45 9.51 10.75
C GLU A 116 13.90 8.29 11.51
N TYR A 117 14.73 7.27 11.78
CA TYR A 117 14.30 6.12 12.57
C TYR A 117 14.07 6.63 13.99
N GLY A 118 12.89 6.38 14.52
CA GLY A 118 12.49 6.97 15.79
C GLY A 118 11.35 7.98 15.71
N ASN A 119 11.16 8.64 14.56
CA ASN A 119 10.31 9.83 14.43
C ASN A 119 8.93 9.54 13.80
N GLY A 120 8.28 8.44 14.21
CA GLY A 120 6.99 7.99 13.65
C GLY A 120 7.13 7.00 12.48
N GLU A 121 6.01 6.66 11.83
CA GLU A 121 5.99 5.76 10.67
C GLU A 121 6.80 6.32 9.50
N LEU A 122 7.69 5.52 8.90
CA LEU A 122 8.51 5.94 7.77
C LEU A 122 7.73 5.92 6.45
N TYR A 123 6.72 5.06 6.37
CA TYR A 123 5.92 4.79 5.18
C TYR A 123 4.45 4.72 5.54
N ALA A 124 3.57 5.01 4.57
CA ALA A 124 2.14 4.85 4.77
C ALA A 124 1.79 3.39 5.05
N ALA A 125 1.10 3.15 6.16
CA ALA A 125 0.69 1.82 6.58
C ALA A 125 -0.33 1.20 5.61
N VAL A 126 -0.28 -0.13 5.51
CA VAL A 126 -1.32 -0.93 4.85
C VAL A 126 -2.10 -1.69 5.94
N PRO A 127 -3.44 -1.57 5.99
CA PRO A 127 -4.27 -2.24 6.98
C PRO A 127 -3.98 -3.75 7.05
N ALA A 128 -3.82 -4.29 8.26
CA ALA A 128 -3.57 -5.73 8.45
C ALA A 128 -3.91 -6.27 9.85
N SER A 129 -4.60 -5.47 10.66
CA SER A 129 -4.96 -5.85 12.03
C SER A 129 -6.04 -6.93 12.00
N HIS A 130 -7.15 -6.65 11.31
CA HIS A 130 -8.33 -7.51 11.21
C HIS A 130 -8.31 -8.41 9.96
N THR A 131 -7.85 -7.87 8.83
CA THR A 131 -7.74 -8.61 7.57
C THR A 131 -6.30 -8.98 7.24
N LEU A 132 -6.10 -9.99 6.39
CA LEU A 132 -4.80 -10.27 5.78
C LEU A 132 -4.75 -9.67 4.36
N PRO A 133 -3.81 -8.73 4.10
CA PRO A 133 -3.60 -8.20 2.76
C PRO A 133 -3.31 -9.30 1.74
N VAL A 134 -3.91 -9.18 0.56
CA VAL A 134 -3.66 -10.10 -0.55
C VAL A 134 -2.68 -9.49 -1.56
N PRO A 135 -1.89 -10.31 -2.26
CA PRO A 135 -1.08 -9.82 -3.37
C PRO A 135 -1.95 -9.28 -4.51
N LEU A 136 -1.45 -8.28 -5.24
CA LEU A 136 -2.09 -7.77 -6.47
C LEU A 136 -2.04 -8.76 -7.64
N GLY A 137 -1.03 -9.63 -7.64
CA GLY A 137 -0.73 -10.53 -8.73
C GLY A 137 -0.33 -9.80 -10.03
N ASN A 138 -0.47 -10.50 -11.16
CA ASN A 138 -0.19 -9.94 -12.49
C ASN A 138 1.24 -9.38 -12.64
N GLY A 139 2.20 -9.96 -11.89
CA GLY A 139 3.61 -9.56 -11.90
C GLY A 139 3.93 -8.31 -11.08
N TRP A 140 2.93 -7.63 -10.50
CA TRP A 140 3.14 -6.49 -9.61
C TRP A 140 3.68 -6.92 -8.27
N SER A 141 4.64 -6.14 -7.76
CA SER A 141 5.07 -6.24 -6.37
C SER A 141 4.18 -5.35 -5.51
N GLY A 142 3.04 -5.87 -5.02
CA GLY A 142 2.08 -5.03 -4.31
C GLY A 142 1.07 -5.79 -3.46
N LEU A 143 0.29 -5.02 -2.71
CA LEU A 143 -0.73 -5.47 -1.75
C LEU A 143 -2.05 -4.76 -2.00
N PHE A 144 -3.14 -5.47 -1.74
CA PHE A 144 -4.48 -4.94 -1.60
C PHE A 144 -5.03 -5.30 -0.23
N ALA A 145 -5.55 -4.32 0.49
CA ALA A 145 -6.01 -4.47 1.87
C ALA A 145 -7.24 -3.61 2.16
N THR A 146 -7.98 -4.01 3.18
CA THR A 146 -9.13 -3.28 3.73
C THR A 146 -9.03 -3.28 5.26
N GLU A 147 -9.57 -2.26 5.93
CA GLU A 147 -9.59 -2.23 7.40
C GLU A 147 -10.55 -3.29 7.97
N THR A 148 -11.70 -3.47 7.31
CA THR A 148 -12.69 -4.52 7.58
C THR A 148 -13.05 -5.21 6.26
N ALA A 149 -13.44 -6.49 6.28
CA ALA A 149 -13.94 -7.17 5.09
C ALA A 149 -15.42 -7.59 5.18
N ARG A 150 -16.14 -7.16 6.24
CA ARG A 150 -17.61 -7.14 6.27
C ARG A 150 -18.11 -5.70 6.30
N LEU A 151 -18.77 -5.28 5.22
CA LEU A 151 -19.42 -3.98 5.08
C LEU A 151 -20.87 -4.09 5.60
N ASP A 152 -21.02 -4.52 6.85
CA ASP A 152 -22.35 -4.68 7.46
C ASP A 152 -22.91 -3.33 7.96
N ASP A 153 -22.04 -2.32 8.08
CA ASP A 153 -22.39 -0.95 8.42
C ASP A 153 -21.96 0.00 7.28
N ALA A 154 -22.69 1.11 7.18
CA ALA A 154 -22.72 2.09 6.09
C ALA A 154 -21.41 2.82 5.73
N GLU A 155 -20.24 2.24 5.99
CA GLU A 155 -18.93 2.73 5.53
C GLU A 155 -18.53 2.03 4.23
N ASP A 156 -19.23 2.37 3.16
CA ASP A 156 -18.68 2.77 1.85
C ASP A 156 -17.26 2.25 1.52
N GLY A 157 -17.15 1.40 0.47
CA GLY A 157 -15.95 0.65 0.07
C GLY A 157 -14.63 1.42 0.21
N LYS A 158 -13.90 1.15 1.29
CA LYS A 158 -12.56 1.67 1.56
C LYS A 158 -11.53 0.56 1.37
N ALA A 159 -10.55 0.81 0.52
CA ALA A 159 -9.42 -0.08 0.32
C ALA A 159 -8.10 0.69 0.25
N THR A 160 -7.02 0.00 0.60
CA THR A 160 -5.65 0.49 0.46
C THR A 160 -4.90 -0.44 -0.48
N THR A 161 -4.35 0.12 -1.55
CA THR A 161 -3.48 -0.54 -2.50
C THR A 161 -2.07 -0.02 -2.34
N ALA A 162 -1.08 -0.89 -2.18
CA ALA A 162 0.33 -0.51 -2.17
C ALA A 162 1.10 -1.20 -3.29
N VAL A 163 1.94 -0.46 -4.00
CA VAL A 163 2.82 -0.93 -5.07
C VAL A 163 4.26 -0.54 -4.75
N LEU A 164 5.13 -1.54 -4.70
CA LEU A 164 6.56 -1.36 -4.53
C LEU A 164 7.25 -1.47 -5.90
N LEU A 165 7.94 -0.40 -6.27
CA LEU A 165 8.82 -0.36 -7.43
C LEU A 165 10.27 -0.58 -6.97
N ASP A 166 10.79 -1.78 -7.22
CA ASP A 166 12.22 -2.09 -7.07
C ASP A 166 12.98 -1.47 -8.26
N CYS A 167 13.57 -0.29 -8.05
CA CYS A 167 14.23 0.44 -9.11
C CYS A 167 15.50 -0.30 -9.52
N ALA A 168 15.69 -0.54 -10.82
CA ALA A 168 16.84 -1.32 -11.32
C ALA A 168 18.22 -0.73 -10.97
N ARG A 169 18.27 0.46 -10.38
CA ARG A 169 19.49 1.15 -9.94
C ARG A 169 19.72 0.97 -8.43
N ARG A 170 20.88 0.38 -8.08
CA ARG A 170 21.64 0.54 -6.81
C ARG A 170 20.90 0.34 -5.46
N GLY A 171 19.69 -0.22 -5.44
CA GLY A 171 18.94 -0.48 -4.20
C GLY A 171 18.00 0.63 -3.76
N ASP A 172 17.67 1.55 -4.66
CA ASP A 172 16.59 2.52 -4.42
C ASP A 172 15.23 1.88 -4.76
N SER A 173 14.17 2.27 -4.05
CA SER A 173 12.81 1.86 -4.38
C SER A 173 11.79 2.97 -4.12
N LEU A 174 10.65 2.89 -4.81
CA LEU A 174 9.49 3.76 -4.57
C LEU A 174 8.34 2.92 -4.02
N LEU A 175 7.77 3.34 -2.90
CA LEU A 175 6.53 2.80 -2.37
C LEU A 175 5.40 3.76 -2.67
N ILE A 176 4.43 3.30 -3.46
CA ILE A 176 3.20 4.02 -3.78
C ILE A 176 2.09 3.37 -2.96
N THR A 177 1.42 4.12 -2.11
CA THR A 177 0.26 3.67 -1.34
C THR A 177 -0.93 4.56 -1.71
N VAL A 178 -2.01 3.94 -2.16
CA VAL A 178 -3.26 4.60 -2.54
C VAL A 178 -4.37 4.09 -1.65
N GLU A 179 -4.94 4.97 -0.85
CA GLU A 179 -6.22 4.75 -0.19
C GLU A 179 -7.33 5.27 -1.09
N THR A 180 -8.34 4.44 -1.33
CA THR A 180 -9.53 4.77 -2.09
C THR A 180 -10.73 4.49 -1.21
N ALA A 181 -11.57 5.51 -0.99
CA ALA A 181 -12.83 5.38 -0.27
C ALA A 181 -13.95 5.89 -1.18
N LEU A 182 -14.86 4.99 -1.58
CA LEU A 182 -15.96 5.30 -2.48
C LEU A 182 -17.30 5.12 -1.77
N ARG A 183 -18.19 6.08 -1.97
CA ARG A 183 -19.53 6.10 -1.40
C ARG A 183 -20.56 5.42 -2.30
N GLY A 184 -21.60 4.85 -1.68
CA GLY A 184 -22.76 4.30 -2.38
C GLY A 184 -22.72 2.77 -2.53
N ALA A 185 -23.38 2.24 -3.56
CA ALA A 185 -23.64 0.80 -3.71
C ALA A 185 -22.44 -0.04 -4.23
N LEU A 186 -21.24 0.56 -4.34
CA LEU A 186 -20.04 -0.15 -4.79
C LEU A 186 -19.44 -0.95 -3.63
N THR A 187 -19.65 -2.26 -3.64
CA THR A 187 -19.04 -3.18 -2.66
C THR A 187 -17.78 -3.84 -3.24
N LEU A 188 -16.77 -4.03 -2.39
CA LEU A 188 -15.58 -4.80 -2.70
C LEU A 188 -15.87 -6.30 -2.89
N ASP A 189 -17.02 -6.78 -2.41
CA ASP A 189 -17.44 -8.16 -2.62
C ASP A 189 -17.61 -8.48 -4.11
N ASP A 190 -18.04 -7.51 -4.91
CA ASP A 190 -18.17 -7.67 -6.35
C ASP A 190 -16.78 -7.75 -7.02
N PRO A 191 -16.38 -8.92 -7.56
CA PRO A 191 -15.11 -9.06 -8.28
C PRO A 191 -14.97 -8.13 -9.49
N ALA A 192 -16.06 -7.65 -10.07
CA ALA A 192 -16.03 -6.73 -11.20
C ALA A 192 -15.57 -5.32 -10.82
N VAL A 193 -15.81 -4.90 -9.56
CA VAL A 193 -15.50 -3.55 -9.07
C VAL A 193 -14.08 -3.46 -8.49
N ARG A 194 -13.59 -4.56 -7.88
CA ARG A 194 -12.27 -4.56 -7.22
C ARG A 194 -11.10 -4.02 -8.05
N PRO A 195 -10.97 -4.29 -9.37
CA PRO A 195 -9.89 -3.73 -10.17
C PRO A 195 -9.83 -2.19 -10.14
N ASP A 196 -10.95 -1.50 -9.97
CA ASP A 196 -11.00 -0.04 -9.95
C ASP A 196 -10.31 0.55 -8.71
N PHE A 197 -10.29 -0.18 -7.59
CA PHE A 197 -9.56 0.20 -6.38
C PHE A 197 -8.04 0.03 -6.49
N VAL A 198 -7.58 -0.73 -7.49
CA VAL A 198 -6.15 -1.00 -7.71
C VAL A 198 -5.60 -0.16 -8.86
N ARG A 199 -6.46 0.17 -9.84
CA ARG A 199 -6.12 0.85 -11.08
C ARG A 199 -5.31 2.12 -10.87
N THR A 200 -5.80 3.02 -10.03
CA THR A 200 -5.12 4.29 -9.73
C THR A 200 -3.73 4.06 -9.16
N ALA A 201 -3.55 3.06 -8.29
CA ALA A 201 -2.23 2.73 -7.73
C ALA A 201 -1.27 2.20 -8.78
N THR A 202 -1.71 1.28 -9.64
CA THR A 202 -0.85 0.72 -10.70
C THR A 202 -0.48 1.78 -11.74
N ALA A 203 -1.44 2.60 -12.18
CA ALA A 203 -1.18 3.66 -13.15
C ALA A 203 -0.31 4.78 -12.57
N THR A 204 -0.52 5.15 -11.29
CA THR A 204 0.38 6.07 -10.58
C THR A 204 1.79 5.49 -10.46
N ALA A 205 1.92 4.18 -10.22
CA ALA A 205 3.23 3.53 -10.15
C ALA A 205 3.94 3.50 -11.52
N GLU A 206 3.22 3.28 -12.62
CA GLU A 206 3.77 3.40 -13.97
C GLU A 206 4.27 4.84 -14.25
N ALA A 207 3.44 5.84 -13.96
CA ALA A 207 3.82 7.25 -14.13
C ALA A 207 5.00 7.65 -13.23
N ALA A 208 5.02 7.17 -11.98
CA ALA A 208 6.12 7.37 -11.04
C ALA A 208 7.42 6.74 -11.54
N ASN A 209 7.34 5.53 -12.11
CA ASN A 209 8.51 4.87 -12.68
C ASN A 209 9.17 5.74 -13.76
N ASP A 210 8.37 6.34 -14.63
CA ASP A 210 8.85 7.15 -15.74
C ASP A 210 9.33 8.53 -15.27
N HIS A 211 8.55 9.21 -14.44
CA HIS A 211 8.85 10.55 -13.92
C HIS A 211 10.16 10.61 -13.14
N TRP A 212 10.41 9.63 -12.28
CA TRP A 212 11.66 9.54 -11.52
C TRP A 212 12.73 8.66 -12.19
N GLY A 213 12.45 8.11 -13.37
CA GLY A 213 13.35 7.21 -14.11
C GLY A 213 13.78 5.99 -13.28
N CYS A 214 12.90 5.44 -12.46
CA CYS A 214 13.16 4.33 -11.55
C CYS A 214 13.68 3.09 -12.31
N GLY A 215 13.06 2.78 -13.45
CA GLY A 215 13.42 1.62 -14.27
C GLY A 215 13.06 0.29 -13.60
N ALA A 216 11.99 0.28 -12.80
CA ALA A 216 11.48 -0.94 -12.18
C ALA A 216 10.85 -1.87 -13.22
N ARG A 217 10.76 -3.16 -12.86
CA ARG A 217 9.97 -4.12 -13.64
C ARG A 217 8.50 -3.97 -13.28
N LEU A 218 7.73 -3.39 -14.19
CA LEU A 218 6.30 -3.20 -14.05
C LEU A 218 5.52 -4.51 -14.23
N GLY A 219 4.35 -4.59 -13.61
CA GLY A 219 3.38 -5.66 -13.84
C GLY A 219 2.54 -5.41 -15.10
N THR A 220 1.50 -6.21 -15.29
CA THR A 220 0.49 -5.99 -16.33
C THR A 220 -0.82 -5.50 -15.73
N SER A 221 -1.75 -5.03 -16.57
CA SER A 221 -3.09 -4.61 -16.13
C SER A 221 -3.73 -5.66 -15.20
N VAL A 222 -4.13 -5.21 -14.01
CA VAL A 222 -4.80 -6.04 -13.00
C VAL A 222 -6.27 -6.19 -13.39
N ARG A 223 -6.67 -7.40 -13.78
CA ARG A 223 -8.07 -7.71 -14.15
C ARG A 223 -8.87 -8.33 -13.01
N THR A 224 -8.17 -8.90 -12.05
CA THR A 224 -8.73 -9.54 -10.86
C THR A 224 -7.79 -9.32 -9.69
N VAL A 225 -8.36 -9.12 -8.51
CA VAL A 225 -7.62 -9.08 -7.24
C VAL A 225 -8.47 -9.83 -6.20
N GLY A 226 -7.80 -10.56 -5.29
CA GLY A 226 -8.47 -11.28 -4.21
C GLY A 226 -9.17 -10.33 -3.23
N LEU A 227 -10.01 -10.90 -2.37
CA LEU A 227 -10.44 -10.19 -1.16
C LEU A 227 -9.42 -10.43 -0.04
N PRO A 228 -9.11 -9.41 0.77
CA PRO A 228 -8.42 -9.62 2.04
C PRO A 228 -9.14 -10.65 2.91
N VAL A 229 -8.38 -11.51 3.58
CA VAL A 229 -8.94 -12.62 4.38
C VAL A 229 -9.30 -12.12 5.78
N ASN A 230 -10.55 -12.31 6.22
CA ASN A 230 -11.04 -11.84 7.52
C ASN A 230 -10.41 -12.57 8.72
N GLU A 231 -10.68 -12.06 9.92
CA GLU A 231 -10.24 -12.65 11.18
C GLU A 231 -10.87 -13.98 11.56
N ASP A 232 -12.05 -14.30 11.01
CA ASP A 232 -12.79 -15.54 11.26
C ASP A 232 -12.62 -16.61 10.17
N GLU A 233 -11.93 -16.30 9.07
CA GLU A 233 -11.73 -17.19 7.93
C GLU A 233 -10.58 -18.18 8.14
N TYR A 234 -10.64 -18.95 9.23
CA TYR A 234 -9.68 -20.02 9.50
C TYR A 234 -10.01 -21.29 8.74
N GLU A 235 -9.02 -21.77 7.98
CA GLU A 235 -9.06 -23.04 7.29
C GLU A 235 -8.14 -24.07 7.97
N PRO A 236 -8.29 -25.38 7.72
CA PRO A 236 -7.36 -26.37 8.22
C PRO A 236 -5.91 -26.07 7.79
N LEU A 237 -4.98 -26.04 8.75
CA LEU A 237 -3.55 -25.84 8.43
C LEU A 237 -3.04 -27.00 7.55
N LEU A 238 -3.54 -28.21 7.79
CA LEU A 238 -3.27 -29.34 6.92
C LEU A 238 -3.99 -29.15 5.58
N GLY A 239 -3.25 -28.76 4.56
CA GLY A 239 -3.79 -28.45 3.23
C GLY A 239 -3.63 -26.99 2.81
N ALA A 240 -3.05 -26.14 3.68
CA ALA A 240 -2.63 -24.79 3.33
C ALA A 240 -1.74 -24.78 2.06
N LYS A 241 -2.01 -23.85 1.15
CA LYS A 241 -1.35 -23.69 -0.16
C LYS A 241 -0.64 -22.34 -0.33
N GLY A 242 -0.95 -21.38 0.53
CA GLY A 242 -0.44 -20.03 0.51
C GLY A 242 0.72 -19.81 1.48
N THR A 243 0.72 -18.63 2.13
CA THR A 243 1.76 -18.17 3.06
C THR A 243 1.98 -19.10 4.26
N CYS A 244 1.00 -19.93 4.65
CA CYS A 244 1.13 -20.91 5.73
C CYS A 244 1.55 -22.32 5.27
N ALA A 245 1.59 -22.60 3.97
CA ALA A 245 1.80 -23.96 3.43
C ALA A 245 3.02 -24.73 3.99
N ALA A 246 4.12 -24.02 4.29
CA ALA A 246 5.34 -24.64 4.80
C ALA A 246 5.36 -24.82 6.33
N VAL A 247 4.40 -24.23 7.06
CA VAL A 247 4.39 -24.24 8.51
C VAL A 247 4.04 -25.65 9.02
N PRO A 248 4.82 -26.20 9.96
CA PRO A 248 4.56 -27.53 10.47
C PRO A 248 3.23 -27.59 11.24
N THR A 249 2.48 -28.67 10.98
CA THR A 249 1.48 -29.14 11.94
C THR A 249 2.22 -29.78 13.11
N ALA A 250 1.81 -29.52 14.34
CA ALA A 250 2.42 -30.14 15.50
C ALA A 250 1.37 -30.93 16.27
N SER A 251 1.51 -32.25 16.32
CA SER A 251 0.57 -33.17 16.99
C SER A 251 0.41 -32.90 18.49
N ARG A 252 1.35 -32.16 19.09
CA ARG A 252 1.35 -31.74 20.50
C ARG A 252 1.04 -30.26 20.71
N SER A 253 0.95 -29.48 19.62
CA SER A 253 0.57 -28.06 19.68
C SER A 253 -0.94 -27.95 19.58
N ALA A 254 -1.49 -26.88 20.14
CA ALA A 254 -2.90 -26.53 19.94
C ALA A 254 -3.18 -25.98 18.52
N VAL A 255 -2.14 -25.76 17.70
CA VAL A 255 -2.25 -25.26 16.33
C VAL A 255 -2.84 -26.31 15.40
N SER A 256 -3.92 -25.95 14.71
CA SER A 256 -4.63 -26.84 13.77
C SER A 256 -5.25 -26.11 12.58
N THR A 257 -5.43 -24.79 12.68
CA THR A 257 -6.01 -23.97 11.63
C THR A 257 -5.04 -22.87 11.22
N ALA A 258 -5.28 -22.28 10.05
CA ALA A 258 -4.50 -21.21 9.49
C ALA A 258 -5.38 -20.20 8.74
N ARG A 259 -4.96 -18.95 8.75
CA ARG A 259 -5.38 -17.92 7.79
C ARG A 259 -4.17 -17.54 6.96
N GLU A 260 -4.31 -17.62 5.65
CA GLU A 260 -3.24 -17.34 4.71
C GLU A 260 -3.76 -16.62 3.48
N THR A 261 -2.84 -16.01 2.76
CA THR A 261 -3.10 -15.44 1.44
C THR A 261 -2.24 -16.16 0.40
N ALA A 262 -2.52 -15.93 -0.87
CA ALA A 262 -1.70 -16.47 -1.95
C ALA A 262 -0.24 -15.99 -1.83
N ARG A 263 0.71 -16.84 -2.21
CA ARG A 263 2.10 -16.42 -2.40
C ARG A 263 2.25 -15.79 -3.77
N ASP A 264 2.71 -14.55 -3.79
CA ASP A 264 3.12 -13.83 -4.99
C ASP A 264 4.20 -12.82 -4.57
N ARG A 265 4.55 -11.86 -5.43
CA ARG A 265 5.54 -10.79 -5.19
C ARG A 265 5.08 -9.74 -4.18
N ALA A 266 4.34 -10.12 -3.15
CA ALA A 266 3.90 -9.21 -2.12
C ALA A 266 5.09 -8.69 -1.30
N PRO A 267 5.22 -7.36 -1.10
CA PRO A 267 6.27 -6.80 -0.24
C PRO A 267 6.04 -7.04 1.26
N ARG A 268 4.92 -7.68 1.62
CA ARG A 268 4.62 -8.21 2.95
C ARG A 268 3.83 -9.50 2.82
N GLU A 269 4.14 -10.50 3.63
CA GLU A 269 3.37 -11.74 3.73
C GLU A 269 2.91 -11.95 5.18
N SER A 270 1.72 -12.53 5.36
CA SER A 270 1.19 -12.87 6.68
C SER A 270 0.67 -14.30 6.69
N CYS A 271 0.94 -15.03 7.77
CA CYS A 271 0.36 -16.32 8.08
C CYS A 271 -0.10 -16.30 9.54
N VAL A 272 -1.39 -16.55 9.80
CA VAL A 272 -1.91 -16.59 11.17
C VAL A 272 -2.31 -18.01 11.51
N LEU A 273 -1.79 -18.53 12.60
CA LEU A 273 -2.03 -19.88 13.08
C LEU A 273 -3.02 -19.85 14.24
N GLY A 274 -3.98 -20.77 14.23
CA GLY A 274 -5.04 -20.82 15.23
C GLY A 274 -5.31 -22.21 15.77
N THR A 275 -6.13 -22.24 16.81
CA THR A 275 -6.76 -23.45 17.36
C THR A 275 -7.92 -23.93 16.49
N ARG A 276 -8.45 -25.10 16.81
CA ARG A 276 -9.54 -25.73 16.05
C ARG A 276 -10.84 -24.93 16.06
N ASP A 277 -11.05 -24.12 17.08
CA ASP A 277 -12.19 -23.19 17.22
C ASP A 277 -11.95 -21.82 16.56
N GLY A 278 -10.80 -21.64 15.89
CA GLY A 278 -10.45 -20.39 15.21
C GLY A 278 -9.78 -19.34 16.12
N SER A 279 -9.48 -19.64 17.38
CA SER A 279 -8.75 -18.67 18.22
C SER A 279 -7.30 -18.48 17.73
N PRO A 280 -6.82 -17.24 17.55
CA PRO A 280 -5.46 -16.98 17.09
C PRO A 280 -4.43 -17.40 18.14
N LEU A 281 -3.34 -18.04 17.71
CA LEU A 281 -2.22 -18.43 18.57
C LEU A 281 -0.94 -17.71 18.19
N TYR A 282 -0.60 -17.71 16.90
CA TYR A 282 0.63 -17.12 16.39
C TYR A 282 0.37 -16.34 15.12
N ARG A 283 1.08 -15.23 14.94
CA ARG A 283 1.16 -14.49 13.69
C ARG A 283 2.58 -14.51 13.19
N LEU A 284 2.77 -15.01 11.97
CA LEU A 284 4.02 -14.97 11.24
C LEU A 284 3.94 -13.90 10.16
N GLU A 285 4.99 -13.08 10.05
CA GLU A 285 5.05 -11.99 9.09
C GLU A 285 6.39 -11.99 8.38
N ALA A 286 6.38 -11.75 7.07
CA ALA A 286 7.57 -11.44 6.29
C ALA A 286 7.44 -10.02 5.76
N TYR A 287 8.52 -9.25 5.88
CA TYR A 287 8.61 -7.88 5.34
C TYR A 287 9.80 -7.76 4.42
N TYR A 288 9.60 -7.02 3.33
CA TYR A 288 10.60 -6.77 2.30
C TYR A 288 10.72 -5.27 2.00
N GLY A 289 11.92 -4.83 1.63
CA GLY A 289 12.19 -3.45 1.22
C GLY A 289 11.71 -2.41 2.26
N PRO A 290 10.93 -1.39 1.85
CA PRO A 290 10.43 -0.34 2.75
C PRO A 290 9.68 -0.85 3.98
N TYR A 291 8.93 -1.96 3.86
CA TYR A 291 8.22 -2.52 5.02
C TYR A 291 9.17 -3.19 6.00
N ALA A 292 10.27 -3.78 5.52
CA ALA A 292 11.29 -4.35 6.38
C ALA A 292 12.10 -3.26 7.08
N GLU A 293 12.28 -2.12 6.40
CA GLU A 293 12.88 -0.91 6.95
C GLU A 293 11.99 -0.32 8.07
N ASP A 294 10.70 -0.12 7.79
CA ASP A 294 9.74 0.42 8.76
C ASP A 294 9.63 -0.46 10.00
N ALA A 295 9.50 -1.78 9.83
CA ALA A 295 9.43 -2.72 10.93
C ALA A 295 10.67 -2.62 11.84
N ARG A 296 11.88 -2.48 11.28
CA ARG A 296 13.10 -2.28 12.06
C ARG A 296 13.11 -0.96 12.81
N SER A 297 12.63 0.11 12.17
CA SER A 297 12.48 1.44 12.78
C SER A 297 11.51 1.39 13.96
N GLN A 298 10.36 0.73 13.80
CA GLN A 298 9.38 0.51 14.87
C GLN A 298 10.00 -0.23 16.07
N TYR A 299 10.70 -1.34 15.84
CA TYR A 299 11.35 -2.08 16.93
C TYR A 299 12.46 -1.30 17.64
N THR A 300 13.10 -0.35 16.96
CA THR A 300 14.08 0.55 17.58
C THR A 300 13.41 1.59 18.48
N ARG A 301 12.15 1.95 18.22
CA ARG A 301 11.35 2.86 19.07
C ARG A 301 10.76 2.19 20.29
N ASP A 302 10.16 1.03 20.06
CA ASP A 302 9.22 0.44 21.02
C ASP A 302 9.93 -0.40 22.10
N TYR A 303 11.21 -0.76 21.88
CA TYR A 303 11.98 -1.57 22.81
C TYR A 303 13.10 -0.75 23.47
N ASP A 304 13.18 -0.87 24.80
CA ASP A 304 14.20 -0.22 25.63
C ASP A 304 15.63 -0.65 25.21
N TYR A 305 16.61 0.23 25.43
CA TYR A 305 18.00 0.16 24.97
C TYR A 305 18.76 -1.12 25.39
N GLU A 306 18.22 -1.93 26.30
CA GLU A 306 18.82 -3.19 26.75
C GLU A 306 18.48 -4.40 25.87
N ASN A 307 17.50 -4.29 24.97
CA ASN A 307 17.09 -5.39 24.09
C ASN A 307 17.72 -5.29 22.71
N VAL A 308 18.36 -6.38 22.27
CA VAL A 308 18.83 -6.50 20.88
C VAL A 308 17.62 -6.45 19.95
N THR A 309 17.69 -5.63 18.90
CA THR A 309 16.58 -5.48 17.94
C THR A 309 16.92 -6.05 16.55
N PRO A 310 15.92 -6.25 15.67
CA PRO A 310 16.15 -6.58 14.26
C PRO A 310 16.94 -5.54 13.46
N ALA A 311 17.12 -4.33 13.99
CA ALA A 311 17.99 -3.31 13.40
C ALA A 311 19.48 -3.60 13.67
N GLU A 312 19.80 -4.36 14.73
CA GLU A 312 21.16 -4.59 15.22
C GLU A 312 21.71 -5.98 14.86
N LYS A 313 20.86 -7.01 14.90
CA LYS A 313 21.26 -8.39 14.61
C LYS A 313 20.34 -9.06 13.59
N PRO A 314 20.89 -9.97 12.75
CA PRO A 314 20.11 -10.63 11.71
C PRO A 314 19.08 -11.63 12.27
N ALA A 315 19.19 -12.05 13.53
CA ALA A 315 18.24 -12.95 14.17
C ALA A 315 18.28 -12.82 15.69
N GLY A 316 17.19 -13.18 16.37
CA GLY A 316 17.11 -13.14 17.82
C GLY A 316 15.71 -13.33 18.37
N ARG A 317 15.53 -12.93 19.64
CA ARG A 317 14.27 -13.01 20.39
C ARG A 317 13.86 -11.65 20.90
N LEU A 318 12.64 -11.23 20.59
CA LEU A 318 12.03 -9.97 21.03
C LEU A 318 11.24 -10.25 22.32
N GLY A 319 11.77 -9.78 23.45
CA GLY A 319 11.16 -10.00 24.75
C GLY A 319 10.92 -11.49 25.04
N GLN A 320 9.72 -11.82 25.55
CA GLN A 320 9.34 -13.20 25.88
C GLN A 320 8.44 -13.88 24.84
N SER A 321 7.90 -13.14 23.86
CA SER A 321 6.75 -13.57 23.05
C SER A 321 6.96 -13.48 21.52
N ALA A 322 8.17 -13.18 21.07
CA ALA A 322 8.46 -13.11 19.64
C ALA A 322 9.90 -13.51 19.29
N TYR A 323 10.07 -14.01 18.06
CA TYR A 323 11.37 -14.29 17.45
C TYR A 323 11.48 -13.61 16.09
N TRP A 324 12.71 -13.28 15.69
CA TRP A 324 12.98 -12.80 14.34
C TRP A 324 14.12 -13.55 13.66
N ALA A 325 14.03 -13.57 12.35
CA ALA A 325 15.05 -14.04 11.43
C ALA A 325 15.22 -13.03 10.28
N GLY A 326 16.38 -13.04 9.64
CA GLY A 326 16.71 -12.10 8.58
C GLY A 326 17.40 -12.78 7.42
N ALA A 327 17.14 -12.31 6.20
CA ALA A 327 17.79 -12.82 4.99
C ALA A 327 18.24 -11.68 4.08
N THR A 328 19.35 -11.86 3.37
CA THR A 328 19.77 -10.92 2.32
C THR A 328 19.00 -11.21 1.04
N CYS A 329 18.41 -10.21 0.42
CA CYS A 329 17.66 -10.32 -0.83
C CYS A 329 18.38 -9.62 -1.99
N PRO A 330 18.12 -10.01 -3.26
CA PRO A 330 18.70 -9.35 -4.42
C PRO A 330 18.35 -7.85 -4.53
N ARG A 331 19.16 -7.13 -5.31
CA ARG A 331 18.96 -5.73 -5.77
C ARG A 331 18.87 -4.61 -4.74
N GLY A 332 19.25 -4.84 -3.48
CA GLY A 332 19.36 -3.76 -2.51
C GLY A 332 18.03 -3.39 -1.84
N ALA A 333 17.00 -4.22 -1.99
CA ALA A 333 15.98 -4.31 -0.95
C ALA A 333 16.69 -4.58 0.38
N ASP A 334 16.39 -3.78 1.40
CA ASP A 334 16.85 -4.07 2.75
C ASP A 334 16.57 -5.54 3.09
N SER A 335 17.46 -6.14 3.88
CA SER A 335 17.37 -7.55 4.23
C SER A 335 15.94 -7.90 4.68
N ALA A 336 15.36 -8.97 4.14
CA ALA A 336 14.05 -9.42 4.56
C ALA A 336 14.03 -9.63 6.09
N LEU A 337 12.89 -9.32 6.70
CA LEU A 337 12.65 -9.54 8.11
C LEU A 337 11.48 -10.53 8.25
N TYR A 338 11.72 -11.61 8.96
CA TYR A 338 10.71 -12.62 9.28
C TYR A 338 10.46 -12.60 10.78
N LEU A 339 9.19 -12.61 11.17
CA LEU A 339 8.76 -12.57 12.57
C LEU A 339 7.79 -13.70 12.86
N ILE A 340 7.80 -14.15 14.11
CA ILE A 340 6.68 -14.86 14.73
C ILE A 340 6.36 -14.15 16.05
N ARG A 341 5.06 -13.91 16.30
CA ARG A 341 4.55 -13.33 17.56
C ARG A 341 3.39 -14.16 18.07
N ALA A 342 3.29 -14.33 19.38
CA ALA A 342 2.07 -14.84 20.00
C ALA A 342 0.94 -13.81 19.86
N ALA A 343 -0.29 -14.26 19.60
CA ALA A 343 -1.44 -13.38 19.35
C ALA A 343 -1.87 -12.56 20.59
N ASP A 344 -1.73 -13.12 21.80
CA ASP A 344 -2.13 -12.49 23.08
C ASP A 344 -0.92 -12.10 23.94
N ALA A 345 0.02 -11.30 23.40
CA ALA A 345 1.19 -10.86 24.17
C ALA A 345 0.85 -9.93 25.35
N ASP A 346 -0.34 -9.32 25.33
CA ASP A 346 -0.72 -8.18 26.19
C ASP A 346 -1.76 -8.51 27.29
N GLY A 347 -2.18 -9.77 27.45
CA GLY A 347 -3.19 -10.20 28.45
C GLY A 347 -2.64 -11.00 29.64
N GLU A 348 -3.31 -10.95 30.81
CA GLU A 348 -2.95 -11.70 32.02
C GLU A 348 -3.13 -13.23 31.88
N THR A 349 -3.91 -13.70 30.91
CA THR A 349 -4.20 -15.12 30.66
C THR A 349 -3.25 -15.76 29.64
N ARG A 350 -1.94 -15.46 29.75
CA ARG A 350 -0.93 -16.05 28.86
C ARG A 350 -0.95 -17.57 28.90
N ARG A 351 -1.28 -18.21 27.77
CA ARG A 351 -0.83 -19.59 27.52
C ARG A 351 0.69 -19.55 27.40
N ARG A 352 1.40 -20.44 28.11
CA ARG A 352 2.86 -20.50 28.00
C ARG A 352 3.24 -20.76 26.53
N PRO A 353 4.04 -19.88 25.90
CA PRO A 353 4.43 -20.06 24.51
C PRO A 353 5.20 -21.37 24.31
N ASP A 354 4.87 -22.13 23.27
CA ASP A 354 5.65 -23.31 22.87
C ASP A 354 6.87 -22.83 22.07
N LEU A 355 7.95 -22.52 22.80
CA LEU A 355 9.17 -21.97 22.22
C LEU A 355 9.82 -22.89 21.18
N ALA A 356 9.59 -24.20 21.25
CA ALA A 356 10.11 -25.14 20.26
C ALA A 356 9.28 -25.05 18.97
N TYR A 357 7.96 -24.98 19.11
CA TYR A 357 7.06 -24.76 17.98
C TYR A 357 7.31 -23.41 17.31
N GLU A 358 7.44 -22.32 18.06
CA GLU A 358 7.67 -20.98 17.50
C GLU A 358 8.92 -20.93 16.62
N ARG A 359 10.02 -21.52 17.11
CA ARG A 359 11.27 -21.59 16.35
C ARG A 359 11.14 -22.45 15.09
N ALA A 360 10.46 -23.59 15.18
CA ALA A 360 10.24 -24.47 14.03
C ALA A 360 9.32 -23.81 12.97
N ALA A 361 8.25 -23.15 13.42
CA ALA A 361 7.32 -22.43 12.56
C ALA A 361 8.00 -21.24 11.87
N LEU A 362 8.74 -20.42 12.60
CA LEU A 362 9.53 -19.33 12.04
C LEU A 362 10.55 -19.84 11.02
N ALA A 363 11.29 -20.90 11.34
CA ALA A 363 12.29 -21.46 10.44
C ALA A 363 11.67 -21.92 9.12
N ALA A 364 10.55 -22.65 9.17
CA ALA A 364 9.89 -23.17 7.98
C ALA A 364 9.24 -22.06 7.14
N PHE A 365 8.55 -21.11 7.79
CA PHE A 365 7.95 -19.95 7.13
C PHE A 365 9.01 -19.07 6.45
N ALA A 366 10.07 -18.71 7.19
CA ALA A 366 11.13 -17.85 6.69
C ALA A 366 11.89 -18.51 5.53
N ALA A 367 12.18 -19.81 5.61
CA ALA A 367 12.86 -20.53 4.53
C ALA A 367 12.02 -20.54 3.24
N ALA A 368 10.74 -20.90 3.33
CA ALA A 368 9.85 -20.94 2.17
C ALA A 368 9.59 -19.56 1.57
N SER A 369 9.42 -18.53 2.40
CA SER A 369 9.24 -17.15 1.94
C SER A 369 10.52 -16.62 1.29
N ALA A 370 11.70 -16.84 1.90
CA ALA A 370 12.98 -16.45 1.32
C ALA A 370 13.24 -17.11 -0.04
N GLU A 371 12.97 -18.41 -0.17
CA GLU A 371 13.10 -19.13 -1.45
C GLU A 371 12.17 -18.56 -2.52
N HIS A 372 10.91 -18.29 -2.17
CA HIS A 372 9.92 -17.72 -3.10
C HIS A 372 10.37 -16.35 -3.65
N HIS A 373 10.98 -15.51 -2.81
CA HIS A 373 11.47 -14.18 -3.18
C HIS A 373 12.92 -14.18 -3.71
N GLY A 374 13.56 -15.35 -3.80
CA GLY A 374 14.94 -15.48 -4.28
C GLY A 374 15.98 -14.88 -3.34
N CYS A 375 15.66 -14.77 -2.05
CA CYS A 375 16.58 -14.33 -1.01
C CYS A 375 17.51 -15.47 -0.58
N ALA A 376 18.61 -15.11 0.08
CA ALA A 376 19.51 -16.09 0.71
C ALA A 376 18.80 -16.82 1.86
N ALA A 377 19.37 -17.95 2.30
CA ALA A 377 18.86 -18.69 3.45
C ALA A 377 18.78 -17.78 4.70
N PRO A 378 17.67 -17.78 5.45
CA PRO A 378 17.52 -16.93 6.63
C PRO A 378 18.51 -17.28 7.74
N SER A 379 19.03 -16.26 8.39
CA SER A 379 19.67 -16.38 9.70
C SER A 379 18.61 -16.62 10.76
N LEU A 380 18.66 -17.76 11.43
CA LEU A 380 17.67 -18.16 12.43
C LEU A 380 18.15 -17.85 13.87
N PRO A 381 17.22 -17.63 14.81
CA PRO A 381 17.58 -17.45 16.22
C PRO A 381 18.24 -18.72 16.76
N LYS A 382 19.35 -18.55 17.48
CA LYS A 382 20.02 -19.66 18.17
C LYS A 382 19.19 -20.11 19.37
N GLY A 383 19.30 -21.41 19.67
CA GLY A 383 18.44 -22.08 20.64
C GLY A 383 18.85 -21.97 22.09
#